data_AF-A0A2N8UAF2-F1
#
_entry.id   AF-A0A2N8UAF2-F1
#
_cell.length_a   1.000
_cell.length_b   1.000
_cell.length_c   1.000
_cell.angle_alpha   90.00
_cell.angle_beta   90.00
_cell.angle_gamma   90.00
#
_symmetry.space_group_name_H-M   'P 1'
#
loop_
_entity.id
_entity.type
_entity.pdbx_description
1 polymer ?
#
loop_
_entity_poly.entity_id
_entity_poly.type
_entity_poly.pdbx_seq_one_letter_code
_entity_poly.pdbx_strand_id
1 'polypeptide(L)'
;MAAASSSSSHAGRSDQIGSLTSLLGQSSQPLPPSLLLQDACSPNTTARLVSDLLSQLTDYADHDGNPLCWCSVSPLTSINPTTLFRNILTSLEEQVLRLEQTHPTAGGSKAKYRRPGPSIDYFLWKLGAILDSINGRLVIVIKDAERIRDLWPEHVWTVFCRLAALAGKPGRICTVLISTLPWTQYRTPSGLTVSHQPITIHLPRLTRPDMLAILALDFPPLWNSYSTSVDSAQMHARTSPALCKPSTMQKLKTARSGQDVAMDALRALYEQFVGVFYDSVRSNVRDVEELRTMSAAVWHSFVVPIQTRECSTSELQTLLLASSHLFKDVIVRLQTREVGPREWTHEARIKSIQASAARLAAAKLPAGAVPIEGNDDVDMVDEERKFDEEEWLERETAALARLRSASSQATISLLPSLALIPTFLVIASFLASYNPSRLDVRYFLRDDSLLSLSSGASKGKSLKGGRKLGPGRGRKGAASGQRGRPSKTALRVTNQDGQTENLNRQQLLGPKPFPIDRLLSIFQALITEAAPDMAMVYSSLVPDHQVDRSTLWEYRSKSLGVYSQINGLVARRMLVRTSAQDKLGTSINFRTNVSYSVVSVLARRVKFGLDEWLWDWGAAGAGGL
;
A
#
# COMPACT_ATOMS: atom_id res chain seq x y z
N MET A 1 3.40 -19.75 36.46
CA MET A 1 4.70 -19.38 35.83
C MET A 1 4.59 -19.14 34.32
N ALA A 2 3.93 -20.00 33.53
CA ALA A 2 3.71 -19.79 32.08
C ALA A 2 3.04 -18.44 31.71
N ALA A 3 2.08 -17.97 32.51
CA ALA A 3 1.45 -16.66 32.31
C ALA A 3 2.42 -15.48 32.52
N ALA A 4 3.47 -15.65 33.33
CA ALA A 4 4.43 -14.59 33.66
C ALA A 4 5.52 -14.41 32.58
N SER A 5 5.91 -15.50 31.89
CA SER A 5 6.84 -15.44 30.75
C SER A 5 6.18 -14.99 29.45
N SER A 6 4.90 -15.31 29.24
CA SER A 6 4.12 -14.78 28.10
C SER A 6 3.68 -13.33 28.29
N SER A 7 3.51 -12.87 29.54
CA SER A 7 3.20 -11.46 29.82
C SER A 7 4.36 -10.50 29.55
N SER A 8 5.61 -10.99 29.55
CA SER A 8 6.78 -10.14 29.29
C SER A 8 6.99 -9.88 27.79
N SER A 9 6.59 -10.81 26.92
CA SER A 9 6.63 -10.63 25.46
C SER A 9 5.39 -9.90 24.91
N HIS A 10 4.25 -10.01 25.59
CA HIS A 10 2.98 -9.38 25.19
C HIS A 10 2.45 -8.43 26.28
N ALA A 11 3.02 -7.22 26.34
CA ALA A 11 2.58 -6.20 27.29
C ALA A 11 1.11 -5.76 27.07
N GLY A 12 0.39 -5.50 28.15
CA GLY A 12 -1.02 -5.04 28.10
C GLY A 12 -2.06 -6.13 27.84
N ARG A 13 -1.66 -7.41 27.81
CA ARG A 13 -2.56 -8.55 27.53
C ARG A 13 -2.69 -9.57 28.67
N SER A 14 -2.32 -9.19 29.90
CA SER A 14 -2.31 -10.09 31.07
C SER A 14 -3.66 -10.76 31.35
N ASP A 15 -4.75 -10.00 31.25
CA ASP A 15 -6.09 -10.50 31.61
C ASP A 15 -6.60 -11.52 30.59
N GLN A 16 -6.30 -11.28 29.30
CA GLN A 16 -6.66 -12.21 28.23
C GLN A 16 -5.77 -13.45 28.27
N ILE A 17 -4.48 -13.31 28.61
CA ILE A 17 -3.57 -14.44 28.86
C ILE A 17 -4.08 -15.26 30.05
N GLY A 18 -4.51 -14.62 31.14
CA GLY A 18 -5.12 -15.29 32.30
C GLY A 18 -6.39 -16.04 31.94
N SER A 19 -7.25 -15.44 31.11
CA SER A 19 -8.49 -16.07 30.62
C SER A 19 -8.23 -17.23 29.66
N LEU A 20 -7.22 -17.13 28.80
CA LEU A 20 -6.84 -18.22 27.90
C LEU A 20 -6.16 -19.37 28.64
N THR A 21 -5.29 -19.06 29.59
CA THR A 21 -4.61 -20.07 30.41
C THR A 21 -5.58 -20.77 31.35
N SER A 22 -6.61 -20.11 31.86
CA SER A 22 -7.67 -20.78 32.62
C SER A 22 -8.52 -21.72 31.76
N LEU A 23 -8.79 -21.36 30.50
CA LEU A 23 -9.61 -22.19 29.59
C LEU A 23 -8.83 -23.33 28.92
N LEU A 24 -7.55 -23.14 28.64
CA LEU A 24 -6.73 -24.08 27.85
C LEU A 24 -5.66 -24.81 28.68
N GLY A 25 -5.23 -24.23 29.80
CA GLY A 25 -3.99 -24.63 30.48
C GLY A 25 -4.11 -25.84 31.42
N GLN A 26 -5.26 -26.08 32.05
CA GLN A 26 -5.38 -27.16 33.04
C GLN A 26 -5.54 -28.53 32.36
N SER A 27 -4.59 -29.44 32.60
CA SER A 27 -4.53 -30.80 32.03
C SER A 27 -5.73 -31.70 32.38
N SER A 28 -6.36 -31.42 33.52
CA SER A 28 -7.52 -32.14 34.04
C SER A 28 -8.88 -31.60 33.56
N GLN A 29 -8.91 -30.39 32.97
CA GLN A 29 -10.16 -29.74 32.57
C GLN A 29 -10.51 -30.06 31.10
N PRO A 30 -11.80 -30.34 30.78
CA PRO A 30 -12.24 -30.47 29.39
C PRO A 30 -12.12 -29.13 28.65
N LEU A 31 -11.58 -29.19 27.43
CA LEU A 31 -11.47 -28.03 26.55
C LEU A 31 -12.84 -27.58 26.02
N PRO A 32 -13.07 -26.26 25.85
CA PRO A 32 -14.24 -25.77 25.15
C PRO A 32 -14.21 -26.19 23.66
N PRO A 33 -15.36 -26.45 23.02
CA PRO A 33 -15.40 -26.96 21.65
C PRO A 33 -14.94 -25.93 20.61
N SER A 34 -15.29 -24.66 20.82
CA SER A 34 -14.91 -23.56 19.95
C SER A 34 -14.79 -22.24 20.72
N LEU A 35 -13.79 -21.45 20.36
CA LEU A 35 -13.43 -20.19 20.99
C LEU A 35 -13.14 -19.17 19.89
N LEU A 36 -13.68 -17.96 20.01
CA LEU A 36 -13.47 -16.86 19.08
C LEU A 36 -12.71 -15.73 19.79
N LEU A 37 -11.49 -15.47 19.33
CA LEU A 37 -10.70 -14.31 19.71
C LEU A 37 -11.01 -13.17 18.75
N GLN A 38 -11.74 -12.17 19.25
CA GLN A 38 -12.08 -10.99 18.49
C GLN A 38 -11.05 -9.89 18.74
N ASP A 39 -10.18 -9.64 17.76
CA ASP A 39 -9.24 -8.51 17.74
C ASP A 39 -9.44 -7.68 16.47
N ALA A 40 -10.09 -6.53 16.63
CA ALA A 40 -10.42 -5.64 15.52
C ALA A 40 -9.23 -4.83 14.97
N CYS A 41 -8.10 -4.78 15.68
CA CYS A 41 -6.98 -3.90 15.33
C CYS A 41 -5.72 -4.67 14.89
N SER A 42 -5.42 -5.81 15.51
CA SER A 42 -4.13 -6.49 15.34
C SER A 42 -4.23 -8.03 15.40
N PRO A 43 -4.95 -8.68 14.47
CA PRO A 43 -5.16 -10.12 14.52
C PRO A 43 -3.85 -10.94 14.48
N ASN A 44 -2.82 -10.44 13.81
CA ASN A 44 -1.51 -11.10 13.74
C ASN A 44 -0.78 -11.15 15.08
N THR A 45 -0.81 -10.06 15.86
CA THR A 45 -0.19 -10.06 17.19
C THR A 45 -0.92 -11.00 18.12
N THR A 46 -2.25 -11.05 18.01
CA THR A 46 -3.08 -12.02 18.75
C THR A 46 -2.77 -13.45 18.33
N ALA A 47 -2.56 -13.70 17.04
CA ALA A 47 -2.14 -15.00 16.55
C ALA A 47 -0.75 -15.43 17.05
N ARG A 48 0.20 -14.48 17.18
CA ARG A 48 1.50 -14.73 17.80
C ARG A 48 1.36 -15.02 19.29
N LEU A 49 0.60 -14.21 20.03
CA LEU A 49 0.30 -14.43 21.45
C LEU A 49 -0.26 -15.84 21.69
N VAL A 50 -1.25 -16.26 20.91
CA VAL A 50 -1.85 -17.59 21.02
C VAL A 50 -0.86 -18.69 20.68
N SER A 51 -0.03 -18.50 19.65
CA SER A 51 0.99 -19.48 19.27
C SER A 51 2.04 -19.64 20.37
N ASP A 52 2.53 -18.53 20.94
CA ASP A 52 3.51 -18.51 22.03
C ASP A 52 2.95 -19.14 23.31
N LEU A 53 1.69 -18.83 23.65
CA LEU A 53 1.00 -19.45 24.77
C LEU A 53 0.84 -20.95 24.59
N LEU A 54 0.41 -21.39 23.40
CA LEU A 54 0.24 -22.81 23.12
C LEU A 54 1.58 -23.55 23.13
N SER A 55 2.65 -22.99 22.57
CA SER A 55 3.99 -23.60 22.66
C SER A 55 4.49 -23.70 24.10
N GLN A 56 4.24 -22.69 24.93
CA GLN A 56 4.60 -22.79 26.35
C GLN A 56 3.77 -23.87 27.05
N LEU A 57 2.46 -23.93 26.78
CA LEU A 57 1.59 -24.95 27.36
C LEU A 57 1.94 -26.37 26.89
N THR A 58 2.43 -26.55 25.65
CA THR A 58 2.92 -27.87 25.21
C THR A 58 4.16 -28.29 25.98
N ASP A 59 5.12 -27.39 26.17
CA ASP A 59 6.38 -27.69 26.88
C ASP A 59 6.12 -28.05 28.36
N TYR A 60 5.07 -27.51 28.98
CA TYR A 60 4.66 -27.87 30.35
C TYR A 60 3.81 -29.14 30.43
N ALA A 61 2.99 -29.43 29.41
CA ALA A 61 2.04 -30.55 29.43
C ALA A 61 2.71 -31.94 29.32
N ASP A 62 3.97 -32.00 28.89
CA ASP A 62 4.75 -33.24 28.79
C ASP A 62 4.97 -33.92 30.17
N HIS A 63 4.75 -33.21 31.27
CA HIS A 63 4.92 -33.75 32.63
C HIS A 63 3.64 -34.36 33.26
N ASP A 64 2.45 -34.08 32.71
CA ASP A 64 1.15 -34.37 33.35
C ASP A 64 0.39 -35.57 32.74
N GLY A 65 0.98 -36.33 31.81
CA GLY A 65 0.38 -37.52 31.22
C GLY A 65 -0.74 -37.28 30.19
N ASN A 66 -1.14 -36.02 29.97
CA ASN A 66 -2.10 -35.60 28.93
C ASN A 66 -1.44 -34.57 27.99
N PRO A 67 -0.69 -35.00 26.97
CA PRO A 67 0.02 -34.08 26.08
C PRO A 67 -0.96 -33.21 25.28
N LEU A 68 -0.60 -31.93 25.12
CA LEU A 68 -1.35 -30.97 24.33
C LEU A 68 -0.72 -30.87 22.93
N CYS A 69 -1.47 -31.23 21.90
CA CYS A 69 -1.10 -31.01 20.50
C CYS A 69 -1.82 -29.77 19.98
N TRP A 70 -1.18 -29.00 19.11
CA TRP A 70 -1.85 -27.87 18.47
C TRP A 70 -1.36 -27.65 17.04
N CYS A 71 -2.25 -27.13 16.19
CA CYS A 71 -1.90 -26.78 14.82
C CYS A 71 -2.45 -25.41 14.46
N SER A 72 -1.74 -24.69 13.58
CA SER A 72 -2.14 -23.38 13.08
C SER A 72 -2.43 -23.46 11.58
N VAL A 73 -3.62 -23.04 11.16
CA VAL A 73 -4.04 -22.99 9.76
C VAL A 73 -4.57 -21.60 9.43
N SER A 74 -4.30 -21.10 8.22
CA SER A 74 -4.97 -19.91 7.68
C SER A 74 -5.86 -20.33 6.51
N PRO A 75 -7.10 -19.82 6.40
CA PRO A 75 -7.97 -20.02 5.25
C PRO A 75 -7.31 -19.57 3.93
N LEU A 76 -6.40 -18.60 3.99
CA LEU A 76 -5.68 -18.09 2.83
C LEU A 76 -4.68 -19.11 2.25
N THR A 77 -4.03 -19.90 3.11
CA THR A 77 -3.10 -20.96 2.66
C THR A 77 -3.84 -22.25 2.31
N SER A 78 -5.07 -22.41 2.79
CA SER A 78 -5.87 -23.62 2.67
C SER A 78 -7.28 -23.33 2.14
N ILE A 79 -7.34 -22.79 0.92
CA ILE A 79 -8.60 -22.45 0.25
C ILE A 79 -9.44 -23.70 0.01
N ASN A 80 -8.81 -24.80 -0.42
CA ASN A 80 -9.49 -26.05 -0.68
C ASN A 80 -9.64 -26.86 0.63
N PRO A 81 -10.84 -27.38 0.96
CA PRO A 81 -11.04 -28.23 2.15
C PRO A 81 -10.09 -29.44 2.18
N THR A 82 -9.73 -29.97 1.01
CA THR A 82 -8.83 -31.10 0.87
C THR A 82 -7.40 -30.78 1.34
N THR A 83 -6.90 -29.58 1.04
CA THR A 83 -5.57 -29.14 1.49
C THR A 83 -5.60 -28.77 2.97
N LEU A 84 -6.71 -28.21 3.44
CA LEU A 84 -6.95 -27.93 4.85
C LEU A 84 -6.88 -29.19 5.71
N PHE A 85 -7.69 -30.21 5.40
CA PHE A 85 -7.69 -31.46 6.18
C PHE A 85 -6.33 -32.14 6.13
N ARG A 86 -5.66 -32.10 4.98
CA ARG A 86 -4.31 -32.63 4.83
C ARG A 86 -3.31 -31.92 5.74
N ASN A 87 -3.29 -30.59 5.74
CA ASN A 87 -2.33 -29.79 6.50
C ASN A 87 -2.50 -29.98 8.01
N ILE A 88 -3.75 -30.06 8.48
CA ILE A 88 -4.06 -30.36 9.88
C ILE A 88 -3.53 -31.74 10.23
N LEU A 89 -3.90 -32.77 9.46
CA LEU A 89 -3.48 -34.14 9.74
C LEU A 89 -1.96 -34.32 9.68
N THR A 90 -1.27 -33.71 8.71
CA THR A 90 0.20 -33.79 8.63
C THR A 90 0.87 -33.10 9.81
N SER A 91 0.38 -31.93 10.23
CA SER A 91 0.90 -31.24 11.41
C SER A 91 0.71 -32.07 12.68
N LEU A 92 -0.39 -32.80 12.80
CA LEU A 92 -0.65 -33.69 13.93
C LEU A 92 0.22 -34.94 13.89
N GLU A 93 0.34 -35.59 12.74
CA GLU A 93 1.24 -36.74 12.55
C GLU A 93 2.68 -36.39 12.94
N GLU A 94 3.17 -35.21 12.56
CA GLU A 94 4.51 -34.73 12.92
C GLU A 94 4.68 -34.53 14.44
N GLN A 95 3.66 -34.03 15.13
CA GLN A 95 3.69 -33.86 16.58
C GLN A 95 3.59 -35.19 17.32
N VAL A 96 2.76 -36.12 16.84
CA VAL A 96 2.67 -37.49 17.37
C VAL A 96 4.02 -38.18 17.26
N LEU A 97 4.68 -38.09 16.11
CA LEU A 97 6.01 -38.66 15.89
C LEU A 97 7.07 -38.13 16.87
N ARG A 98 6.97 -36.86 17.28
CA ARG A 98 7.87 -36.29 18.30
C ARG A 98 7.59 -36.89 19.69
N LEU A 99 6.31 -37.08 20.04
CA LEU A 99 5.89 -37.69 21.30
C LEU A 99 6.15 -39.20 21.36
N GLU A 100 6.14 -39.91 20.23
CA GLU A 100 6.49 -41.34 20.16
C GLU A 100 8.01 -41.57 20.22
N GLN A 101 8.84 -40.64 19.73
CA GLN A 101 10.30 -40.75 19.84
C GLN A 101 10.82 -40.71 21.28
N THR A 102 10.05 -40.16 22.23
CA THR A 102 10.37 -40.18 23.66
C THR A 102 9.95 -41.48 24.36
N HIS A 103 9.09 -42.31 23.74
CA HIS A 103 8.66 -43.62 24.23
C HIS A 103 8.88 -44.70 23.16
N PRO A 104 10.02 -45.44 23.18
CA PRO A 104 10.32 -46.40 22.13
C PRO A 104 9.36 -47.58 22.23
N THR A 105 8.32 -47.59 21.39
CA THR A 105 7.55 -48.79 21.12
C THR A 105 7.75 -49.20 19.66
N ALA A 106 7.88 -50.50 19.46
CA ALA A 106 8.41 -51.12 18.26
C ALA A 106 7.67 -50.67 16.98
N GLY A 107 8.46 -50.29 15.97
CA GLY A 107 8.00 -49.69 14.72
C GLY A 107 6.96 -50.53 14.00
N GLY A 108 5.74 -49.98 13.92
CA GLY A 108 4.73 -50.39 12.95
C GLY A 108 5.14 -50.00 11.54
N SER A 109 5.04 -50.96 10.62
CA SER A 109 5.39 -50.86 9.20
C SER A 109 4.83 -49.59 8.54
N LYS A 110 5.71 -48.80 7.89
CA LYS A 110 5.35 -47.69 6.99
C LYS A 110 4.67 -48.25 5.73
N ALA A 111 3.44 -48.71 5.87
CA ALA A 111 2.63 -49.13 4.74
C ALA A 111 2.27 -47.89 3.90
N LYS A 112 2.78 -47.86 2.66
CA LYS A 112 2.39 -46.93 1.60
C LYS A 112 0.94 -47.19 1.19
N TYR A 113 -0.03 -46.93 2.06
CA TYR A 113 -1.42 -46.85 1.66
C TYR A 113 -1.62 -45.58 0.84
N ARG A 114 -2.16 -45.75 -0.36
CA ARG A 114 -2.71 -44.68 -1.20
C ARG A 114 -3.69 -43.91 -0.30
N ARG A 115 -3.29 -42.72 0.17
CA ARG A 115 -4.05 -41.96 1.17
C ARG A 115 -5.48 -41.79 0.64
N PRO A 116 -6.51 -42.28 1.36
CA PRO A 116 -7.90 -42.09 0.97
C PRO A 116 -8.19 -40.61 0.70
N GLY A 117 -9.11 -40.34 -0.23
CA GLY A 117 -9.51 -38.97 -0.55
C GLY A 117 -9.88 -38.21 0.72
N PRO A 118 -9.52 -36.92 0.85
CA PRO A 118 -9.81 -36.12 2.03
C PRO A 118 -11.30 -35.74 2.07
N SER A 119 -12.15 -36.73 2.35
CA SER A 119 -13.52 -36.51 2.81
C SER A 119 -13.50 -36.04 4.25
N ILE A 120 -14.54 -35.31 4.63
CA ILE A 120 -14.74 -34.86 6.00
C ILE A 120 -14.86 -36.04 6.97
N ASP A 121 -15.50 -37.15 6.56
CA ASP A 121 -15.67 -38.34 7.40
C ASP A 121 -14.34 -39.03 7.67
N TYR A 122 -13.49 -39.14 6.65
CA TYR A 122 -12.14 -39.68 6.80
C TYR A 122 -11.28 -38.79 7.70
N PHE A 123 -11.41 -37.46 7.57
CA PHE A 123 -10.75 -36.51 8.46
C PHE A 123 -11.18 -36.71 9.92
N LEU A 124 -12.49 -36.79 10.19
CA LEU A 124 -13.02 -37.01 11.54
C LEU A 124 -12.57 -38.35 12.13
N TRP A 125 -12.67 -39.43 11.36
CA TRP A 125 -12.25 -40.76 11.78
C TRP A 125 -10.75 -40.79 12.12
N LYS A 126 -9.91 -40.24 11.25
CA LYS A 126 -8.46 -40.24 11.44
C LYS A 126 -8.03 -39.34 12.59
N LEU A 127 -8.65 -38.18 12.75
CA LEU A 127 -8.43 -37.29 13.89
C LEU A 127 -8.83 -37.96 15.20
N GLY A 128 -9.95 -38.69 15.21
CA GLY A 128 -10.33 -39.59 16.30
C GLY A 128 -9.24 -40.60 16.61
N ALA A 129 -8.83 -41.41 15.65
CA ALA A 129 -7.83 -42.47 15.85
C ALA A 129 -6.49 -41.93 16.42
N ILE A 130 -5.99 -40.81 15.91
CA ILE A 130 -4.77 -40.15 16.39
C ILE A 130 -4.91 -39.68 17.85
N LEU A 131 -6.08 -39.18 18.24
CA LEU A 131 -6.30 -38.73 19.62
C LEU A 131 -6.48 -39.88 20.61
N ASP A 132 -6.89 -41.07 20.16
CA ASP A 132 -6.91 -42.25 21.03
C ASP A 132 -5.51 -42.81 21.26
N SER A 133 -4.64 -42.79 20.24
CA SER A 133 -3.28 -43.28 20.39
C SER A 133 -2.44 -42.45 21.36
N ILE A 134 -2.62 -41.12 21.34
CA ILE A 134 -1.88 -40.20 22.22
C ILE A 134 -2.52 -40.08 23.60
N ASN A 135 -3.83 -40.36 23.72
CA ASN A 135 -4.66 -39.98 24.87
C ASN A 135 -4.49 -38.49 25.26
N GLY A 136 -4.33 -37.62 24.25
CA GLY A 136 -3.99 -36.21 24.40
C GLY A 136 -5.15 -35.26 24.06
N ARG A 137 -4.86 -33.97 24.19
CA ARG A 137 -5.77 -32.86 23.85
C ARG A 137 -5.30 -32.14 22.58
N LEU A 138 -6.23 -31.59 21.81
CA LEU A 138 -5.97 -30.94 20.52
C LEU A 138 -6.55 -29.53 20.47
N VAL A 139 -5.72 -28.56 20.11
CA VAL A 139 -6.15 -27.19 19.80
C VAL A 139 -5.85 -26.86 18.33
N ILE A 140 -6.88 -26.53 17.58
CA ILE A 140 -6.76 -26.08 16.18
C ILE A 140 -6.94 -24.57 16.14
N VAL A 141 -5.88 -23.84 15.82
CA VAL A 141 -5.90 -22.38 15.67
C VAL A 141 -6.14 -22.02 14.22
N ILE A 142 -7.24 -21.33 13.94
CA ILE A 142 -7.55 -20.79 12.62
C ILE A 142 -7.29 -19.27 12.65
N LYS A 143 -6.24 -18.86 11.94
CA LYS A 143 -5.85 -17.46 11.72
C LYS A 143 -6.78 -16.83 10.67
N ASP A 144 -6.96 -15.52 10.68
CA ASP A 144 -7.78 -14.77 9.69
C ASP A 144 -9.19 -15.36 9.49
N ALA A 145 -9.84 -15.73 10.58
CA ALA A 145 -11.08 -16.49 10.53
C ALA A 145 -12.22 -15.73 9.82
N GLU A 146 -12.14 -14.41 9.60
CA GLU A 146 -13.13 -13.66 8.81
C GLU A 146 -13.22 -14.15 7.36
N ARG A 147 -12.12 -14.69 6.82
CA ARG A 147 -12.05 -15.17 5.44
C ARG A 147 -12.74 -16.52 5.22
N ILE A 148 -13.01 -17.24 6.30
CA ILE A 148 -13.72 -18.53 6.26
C ILE A 148 -15.08 -18.39 5.57
N ARG A 149 -15.76 -17.25 5.76
CA ARG A 149 -17.08 -16.97 5.19
C ARG A 149 -17.10 -16.94 3.67
N ASP A 150 -15.99 -16.53 3.05
CA ASP A 150 -15.87 -16.31 1.61
C ASP A 150 -15.16 -17.49 0.92
N LEU A 151 -14.20 -18.11 1.61
CA LEU A 151 -13.31 -19.13 1.04
C LEU A 151 -13.82 -20.56 1.26
N TRP A 152 -14.34 -20.86 2.46
CA TRP A 152 -14.71 -22.23 2.79
C TRP A 152 -16.20 -22.47 2.55
N PRO A 153 -16.58 -23.64 1.99
CA PRO A 153 -17.97 -24.02 1.91
C PRO A 153 -18.62 -24.06 3.30
N GLU A 154 -19.90 -23.69 3.37
CA GLU A 154 -20.65 -23.55 4.62
C GLU A 154 -20.60 -24.81 5.52
N HIS A 155 -20.78 -25.99 4.92
CA HIS A 155 -20.74 -27.27 5.62
C HIS A 155 -19.35 -27.59 6.22
N VAL A 156 -18.26 -27.13 5.61
CA VAL A 156 -16.90 -27.39 6.11
C VAL A 156 -16.62 -26.57 7.36
N TRP A 157 -16.94 -25.29 7.34
CA TRP A 157 -16.53 -24.43 8.45
C TRP A 157 -17.45 -24.54 9.67
N THR A 158 -18.74 -24.81 9.46
CA THR A 158 -19.66 -25.12 10.56
C THR A 158 -19.23 -26.37 11.35
N VAL A 159 -18.57 -27.33 10.68
CA VAL A 159 -17.97 -28.51 11.31
C VAL A 159 -16.85 -28.14 12.28
N PHE A 160 -16.03 -27.13 11.97
CA PHE A 160 -15.00 -26.67 12.91
C PHE A 160 -15.60 -26.15 14.22
N CYS A 161 -16.76 -25.48 14.17
CA CYS A 161 -17.44 -25.02 15.39
C CYS A 161 -17.93 -26.18 16.28
N ARG A 162 -18.13 -27.38 15.71
CA ARG A 162 -18.67 -28.58 16.36
C ARG A 162 -17.70 -29.77 16.34
N LEU A 163 -16.43 -29.53 16.05
CA LEU A 163 -15.49 -30.58 15.71
C LEU A 163 -15.34 -31.62 16.84
N ALA A 164 -15.36 -31.15 18.09
CA ALA A 164 -15.30 -32.01 19.26
C ALA A 164 -16.48 -33.00 19.37
N ALA A 165 -17.69 -32.56 19.01
CA ALA A 165 -18.88 -33.40 19.04
C ALA A 165 -18.91 -34.38 17.86
N LEU A 166 -18.53 -33.91 16.66
CA LEU A 166 -18.52 -34.74 15.45
C LEU A 166 -17.43 -35.80 15.46
N ALA A 167 -16.29 -35.54 16.11
CA ALA A 167 -15.24 -36.54 16.31
C ALA A 167 -15.54 -37.52 17.48
N GLY A 168 -16.68 -37.36 18.18
CA GLY A 168 -17.05 -38.22 19.32
C GLY A 168 -16.18 -38.02 20.57
N LYS A 169 -15.44 -36.91 20.68
CA LYS A 169 -14.49 -36.64 21.77
C LYS A 169 -14.69 -35.25 22.38
N PRO A 170 -15.83 -35.02 23.06
CA PRO A 170 -16.07 -33.76 23.75
C PRO A 170 -14.99 -33.52 24.81
N GLY A 171 -14.53 -32.28 24.96
CA GLY A 171 -13.52 -31.90 25.96
C GLY A 171 -12.06 -32.19 25.58
N ARG A 172 -11.79 -32.90 24.46
CA ARG A 172 -10.42 -33.13 23.98
C ARG A 172 -10.02 -32.24 22.80
N ILE A 173 -10.97 -31.68 22.07
CA ILE A 173 -10.72 -30.88 20.87
C ILE A 173 -11.28 -29.46 21.08
N CYS A 174 -10.46 -28.45 20.79
CA CYS A 174 -10.86 -27.05 20.76
C CYS A 174 -10.48 -26.42 19.43
N THR A 175 -11.38 -25.62 18.86
CA THR A 175 -11.08 -24.77 17.70
C THR A 175 -11.01 -23.31 18.14
N VAL A 176 -9.87 -22.68 17.95
CA VAL A 176 -9.62 -21.26 18.27
C VAL A 176 -9.66 -20.47 16.97
N LEU A 177 -10.69 -19.65 16.81
CA LEU A 177 -10.89 -18.75 15.67
C LEU A 177 -10.34 -17.38 16.03
N ILE A 178 -9.39 -16.85 15.27
CA ILE A 178 -8.86 -15.49 15.45
C ILE A 178 -9.44 -14.61 14.35
N SER A 179 -10.23 -13.59 14.71
CA SER A 179 -10.85 -12.71 13.73
C SER A 179 -10.88 -11.25 14.13
N THR A 180 -10.91 -10.40 13.12
CA THR A 180 -11.26 -8.98 13.23
C THR A 180 -12.76 -8.73 13.42
N LEU A 181 -13.62 -9.67 13.01
CA LEU A 181 -15.07 -9.50 13.01
C LEU A 181 -15.73 -10.11 14.24
N PRO A 182 -16.82 -9.51 14.76
CA PRO A 182 -17.62 -10.12 15.81
C PRO A 182 -18.38 -11.35 15.29
N TRP A 183 -18.71 -12.28 16.18
CA TRP A 183 -19.46 -13.50 15.84
C TRP A 183 -20.80 -13.23 15.13
N THR A 184 -21.43 -12.08 15.40
CA THR A 184 -22.70 -11.68 14.76
C THR A 184 -22.60 -11.60 13.24
N GLN A 185 -21.41 -11.33 12.71
CA GLN A 185 -21.18 -11.25 11.26
C GLN A 185 -20.94 -12.62 10.62
N TYR A 186 -20.78 -13.70 11.40
CA TYR A 186 -20.61 -15.06 10.89
C TYR A 186 -21.93 -15.78 10.63
N ARG A 187 -23.07 -15.10 10.79
CA ARG A 187 -24.38 -15.72 10.58
C ARG A 187 -24.56 -16.11 9.12
N THR A 188 -24.85 -17.39 8.89
CA THR A 188 -25.19 -17.89 7.57
C THR A 188 -26.70 -17.94 7.35
N PRO A 189 -27.15 -17.95 6.09
CA PRO A 189 -28.56 -18.11 5.76
C PRO A 189 -29.20 -19.39 6.33
N SER A 190 -28.41 -20.45 6.58
CA SER A 190 -28.92 -21.71 7.14
C SER A 190 -29.22 -21.65 8.65
N GLY A 191 -28.75 -20.63 9.37
CA GLY A 191 -28.96 -20.49 10.81
C GLY A 191 -28.18 -21.48 11.70
N LEU A 192 -27.43 -22.43 11.13
CA LEU A 192 -26.64 -23.43 11.87
C LEU A 192 -25.60 -22.80 12.82
N THR A 193 -25.14 -21.59 12.49
CA THR A 193 -24.15 -20.80 13.24
C THR A 193 -24.72 -20.15 14.50
N VAL A 194 -26.05 -20.09 14.64
CA VAL A 194 -26.72 -19.57 15.84
C VAL A 194 -26.77 -20.64 16.93
N SER A 195 -26.91 -21.90 16.54
CA SER A 195 -27.03 -23.02 17.49
C SER A 195 -25.70 -23.40 18.18
N HIS A 196 -24.54 -23.15 17.55
CA HIS A 196 -23.23 -23.47 18.12
C HIS A 196 -22.33 -22.25 18.09
N GLN A 197 -22.59 -21.35 19.03
CA GLN A 197 -21.81 -20.14 19.22
C GLN A 197 -20.53 -20.45 20.02
N PRO A 198 -19.34 -20.07 19.51
CA PRO A 198 -18.09 -20.18 20.26
C PRO A 198 -18.07 -19.21 21.44
N ILE A 199 -17.25 -19.53 22.44
CA ILE A 199 -16.96 -18.60 23.53
C ILE A 199 -16.16 -17.43 22.97
N THR A 200 -16.71 -16.22 23.05
CA THR A 200 -16.07 -15.03 22.48
C THR A 200 -15.23 -14.31 23.54
N ILE A 201 -13.92 -14.17 23.29
CA ILE A 201 -13.03 -13.31 24.08
C ILE A 201 -12.72 -12.08 23.24
N HIS A 202 -13.09 -10.91 23.76
CA HIS A 202 -12.79 -9.65 23.11
C HIS A 202 -11.42 -9.14 23.53
N LEU A 203 -10.56 -8.84 22.56
CA LEU A 203 -9.30 -8.15 22.78
C LEU A 203 -9.52 -6.65 22.53
N PRO A 204 -9.60 -5.83 23.60
CA PRO A 204 -9.78 -4.39 23.44
C PRO A 204 -8.54 -3.76 22.82
N ARG A 205 -8.67 -2.49 22.44
CA ARG A 205 -7.53 -1.72 21.95
C ARG A 205 -6.48 -1.57 23.05
N LEU A 206 -5.22 -1.71 22.66
CA LEU A 206 -4.09 -1.48 23.55
C LEU A 206 -4.03 -0.01 23.95
N THR A 207 -3.73 0.24 25.22
CA THR A 207 -3.60 1.60 25.73
C THR A 207 -2.26 2.20 25.31
N ARG A 208 -2.11 3.52 25.44
CA ARG A 208 -0.84 4.21 25.17
C ARG A 208 0.35 3.55 25.90
N PRO A 209 0.33 3.34 27.23
CA PRO A 209 1.48 2.74 27.91
C PRO A 209 1.79 1.31 27.42
N ASP A 210 0.77 0.50 27.13
CA ASP A 210 0.98 -0.86 26.60
C ASP A 210 1.66 -0.84 25.23
N MET A 211 1.23 0.07 24.35
CA MET A 211 1.84 0.26 23.03
C MET A 211 3.30 0.71 23.12
N LEU A 212 3.61 1.64 24.02
CA LEU A 212 4.98 2.09 24.26
C LEU A 212 5.85 0.96 24.81
N ALA A 213 5.31 0.15 25.72
CA ALA A 213 6.01 -1.03 26.25
C ALA A 213 6.32 -2.04 25.14
N ILE A 214 5.38 -2.33 24.25
CA ILE A 214 5.59 -3.23 23.10
C ILE A 214 6.69 -2.69 22.17
N LEU A 215 6.65 -1.39 21.86
CA LEU A 215 7.66 -0.76 21.00
C LEU A 215 9.04 -0.67 21.65
N ALA A 216 9.11 -0.57 22.97
CA ALA A 216 10.36 -0.58 23.73
C ALA A 216 11.08 -1.94 23.66
N LEU A 217 10.33 -3.05 23.50
CA LEU A 217 10.91 -4.39 23.30
C LEU A 217 11.72 -4.51 22.01
N ASP A 218 11.51 -3.63 21.03
CA ASP A 218 12.26 -3.62 19.76
C ASP A 218 13.65 -2.98 19.86
N PHE A 219 14.03 -2.43 21.01
CA PHE A 219 15.32 -1.73 21.16
C PHE A 219 16.56 -2.61 20.97
N PRO A 220 16.68 -3.83 21.52
CA PRO A 220 17.90 -4.64 21.40
C PRO A 220 18.38 -4.90 19.96
N PRO A 221 17.53 -5.30 18.98
CA PRO A 221 17.98 -5.44 17.60
C PRO A 221 18.36 -4.10 16.96
N LEU A 222 17.70 -2.99 17.34
CA LEU A 222 18.04 -1.65 16.86
C LEU A 222 19.41 -1.18 17.37
N TRP A 223 19.74 -1.51 18.62
CA TRP A 223 21.08 -1.28 19.18
C TRP A 223 22.16 -2.06 18.42
N ASN A 224 21.93 -3.34 18.15
CA ASN A 224 22.87 -4.14 17.37
C ASN A 224 23.11 -3.54 15.98
N SER A 225 22.03 -3.11 15.30
CA SER A 225 22.12 -2.43 14.01
C SER A 225 22.86 -1.09 14.11
N TYR A 226 22.65 -0.33 15.18
CA TYR A 226 23.39 0.91 15.45
C TYR A 226 24.88 0.65 15.65
N SER A 227 25.25 -0.30 16.53
CA SER A 227 26.64 -0.68 16.78
C SER A 227 27.31 -1.13 15.50
N THR A 228 26.73 -2.08 14.76
CA THR A 228 27.28 -2.54 13.48
C THR A 228 27.42 -1.40 12.46
N SER A 229 26.50 -0.44 12.46
CA SER A 229 26.61 0.73 11.59
C SER A 229 27.74 1.68 12.01
N VAL A 230 27.99 1.86 13.30
CA VAL A 230 29.09 2.67 13.81
C VAL A 230 30.41 1.93 13.57
N ASP A 231 30.45 0.64 13.84
CA ASP A 231 31.61 -0.22 13.64
C ASP A 231 31.97 -0.33 12.15
N SER A 232 31.00 -0.42 11.25
CA SER A 232 31.26 -0.37 9.80
C SER A 232 31.75 1.00 9.36
N ALA A 233 31.17 2.10 9.85
CA ALA A 233 31.69 3.44 9.60
C ALA A 233 33.12 3.64 10.15
N GLN A 234 33.47 2.97 11.26
CA GLN A 234 34.81 3.00 11.86
C GLN A 234 35.81 2.06 11.20
N MET A 235 35.41 0.84 10.83
CA MET A 235 36.27 -0.17 10.17
C MET A 235 36.62 0.24 8.75
N HIS A 236 35.67 0.86 8.06
CA HIS A 236 35.95 1.47 6.78
C HIS A 236 36.59 2.86 6.91
N ALA A 237 36.93 3.38 8.10
CA ALA A 237 37.65 4.66 8.23
C ALA A 237 39.10 4.65 7.70
N ARG A 238 39.54 3.55 7.08
CA ARG A 238 40.75 3.50 6.24
C ARG A 238 40.47 3.63 4.73
N THR A 239 39.22 3.51 4.28
CA THR A 239 38.80 3.53 2.84
C THR A 239 37.34 4.00 2.58
N SER A 240 36.68 4.63 3.55
CA SER A 240 35.33 5.20 3.44
C SER A 240 35.17 6.37 4.40
N PRO A 241 34.16 7.23 4.19
CA PRO A 241 34.00 8.47 4.93
C PRO A 241 33.71 8.19 6.40
N ALA A 242 34.56 8.71 7.30
CA ALA A 242 34.09 8.98 8.64
C ALA A 242 32.92 9.98 8.50
N LEU A 243 31.77 9.69 9.13
CA LEU A 243 30.56 10.54 9.12
C LEU A 243 30.80 11.98 9.62
N CYS A 244 32.00 12.29 10.08
CA CYS A 244 32.44 13.58 10.58
C CYS A 244 33.86 13.82 10.06
N LYS A 245 34.10 14.92 9.33
CA LYS A 245 35.44 15.32 8.90
C LYS A 245 36.30 15.61 10.13
N PRO A 246 37.60 15.29 10.18
CA PRO A 246 38.46 15.60 11.32
C PRO A 246 38.52 17.10 11.59
N SER A 247 38.49 17.93 10.54
CA SER A 247 38.39 19.38 10.61
C SER A 247 37.09 19.82 11.32
N THR A 248 35.97 19.16 11.06
CA THR A 248 34.70 19.39 11.77
C THR A 248 34.68 18.77 13.18
N MET A 249 35.32 17.63 13.40
CA MET A 249 35.45 17.01 14.72
C MET A 249 36.31 17.86 15.66
N GLN A 250 37.34 18.51 15.14
CA GLN A 250 38.12 19.52 15.87
C GLN A 250 37.29 20.77 16.18
N LYS A 251 36.45 21.24 15.25
CA LYS A 251 35.50 22.35 15.47
C LYS A 251 34.42 22.03 16.50
N LEU A 252 33.99 20.76 16.58
CA LEU A 252 32.97 20.24 17.49
C LEU A 252 33.52 19.77 18.85
N LYS A 253 34.81 19.95 19.16
CA LYS A 253 35.37 19.72 20.50
C LYS A 253 34.88 20.76 21.54
N THR A 254 33.64 21.22 21.44
CA THR A 254 32.90 21.80 22.57
C THR A 254 32.47 20.67 23.53
N ALA A 255 32.36 20.99 24.81
CA ALA A 255 32.57 20.10 25.96
C ALA A 255 31.70 18.83 26.12
N ARG A 256 30.80 18.46 25.19
CA ARG A 256 29.89 17.30 25.34
C ARG A 256 29.54 16.49 24.07
N SER A 257 30.06 16.84 22.90
CA SER A 257 29.68 16.24 21.58
C SER A 257 30.59 15.09 21.11
N GLY A 258 31.34 14.44 22.01
CA GLY A 258 32.35 13.44 21.62
C GLY A 258 32.41 12.18 22.48
N GLN A 259 31.45 11.95 23.38
CA GLN A 259 31.44 10.72 24.20
C GLN A 259 30.84 9.55 23.45
N ASP A 260 31.41 8.36 23.65
CA ASP A 260 30.81 7.11 23.18
C ASP A 260 29.40 6.97 23.77
N VAL A 261 28.44 6.66 22.89
CA VAL A 261 27.03 6.57 23.27
C VAL A 261 26.83 5.29 24.08
N ALA A 262 26.55 5.43 25.37
CA ALA A 262 26.16 4.30 26.21
C ALA A 262 24.81 3.73 25.75
N MET A 263 24.67 2.40 25.82
CA MET A 263 23.42 1.70 25.47
C MET A 263 22.21 2.25 26.25
N ASP A 264 22.39 2.52 27.54
CA ASP A 264 21.33 3.03 28.41
C ASP A 264 20.88 4.45 28.02
N ALA A 265 21.82 5.29 27.58
CA ALA A 265 21.51 6.65 27.12
C ALA A 265 20.72 6.62 25.80
N LEU A 266 21.09 5.73 24.88
CA LEU A 266 20.33 5.56 23.63
C LEU A 266 18.96 4.93 23.88
N ARG A 267 18.84 4.03 24.86
CA ARG A 267 17.56 3.45 25.27
C ARG A 267 16.61 4.51 25.81
N ALA A 268 17.09 5.40 26.69
CA ALA A 268 16.29 6.50 27.21
C ALA A 268 15.82 7.45 26.09
N LEU A 269 16.69 7.75 25.12
CA LEU A 269 16.33 8.51 23.93
C LEU A 269 15.26 7.79 23.09
N TYR A 270 15.41 6.48 22.88
CA TYR A 270 14.45 5.68 22.12
C TYR A 270 13.08 5.67 22.79
N GLU A 271 13.00 5.50 24.11
CA GLU A 271 11.73 5.55 24.85
C GLU A 271 11.02 6.90 24.69
N GLN A 272 11.76 8.01 24.72
CA GLN A 272 11.23 9.35 24.46
C GLN A 272 10.78 9.52 23.00
N PHE A 273 11.60 9.06 22.05
CA PHE A 273 11.31 9.09 20.61
C PHE A 273 10.02 8.32 20.30
N VAL A 274 9.87 7.10 20.82
CA VAL A 274 8.70 6.25 20.61
C VAL A 274 7.44 6.93 21.16
N GLY A 275 7.53 7.62 22.30
CA GLY A 275 6.45 8.44 22.84
C GLY A 275 5.96 9.50 21.85
N VAL A 276 6.88 10.31 21.32
CA VAL A 276 6.58 11.37 20.35
C VAL A 276 6.08 10.78 19.02
N PHE A 277 6.72 9.72 18.55
CA PHE A 277 6.34 9.02 17.33
C PHE A 277 4.91 8.48 17.41
N TYR A 278 4.56 7.78 18.50
CA TYR A 278 3.21 7.26 18.72
C TYR A 278 2.16 8.37 18.72
N ASP A 279 2.41 9.47 19.43
CA ASP A 279 1.46 10.58 19.52
C ASP A 279 1.22 11.26 18.15
N SER A 280 2.21 11.23 17.25
CA SER A 280 2.09 11.74 15.89
C SER A 280 1.36 10.80 14.91
N VAL A 281 1.50 9.48 15.09
CA VAL A 281 1.01 8.47 14.11
C VAL A 281 -0.31 7.81 14.54
N ARG A 282 -0.67 7.85 15.83
CA ARG A 282 -1.84 7.14 16.40
C ARG A 282 -3.19 7.44 15.74
N SER A 283 -3.35 8.59 15.07
CA SER A 283 -4.59 8.93 14.37
C SER A 283 -4.78 8.10 13.10
N ASN A 284 -3.68 7.75 12.44
CA ASN A 284 -3.68 7.20 11.09
C ASN A 284 -3.41 5.69 11.09
N VAL A 285 -2.48 5.23 11.93
CA VAL A 285 -2.09 3.81 12.00
C VAL A 285 -2.58 3.22 13.32
N ARG A 286 -3.24 2.08 13.21
CA ARG A 286 -3.83 1.35 14.34
C ARG A 286 -3.27 -0.04 14.52
N ASP A 287 -2.67 -0.60 13.49
CA ASP A 287 -2.04 -1.91 13.56
C ASP A 287 -0.67 -1.80 14.25
N VAL A 288 -0.41 -2.74 15.14
CA VAL A 288 0.81 -2.79 15.95
C VAL A 288 2.00 -3.17 15.08
N GLU A 289 1.83 -4.11 14.14
CA GLU A 289 2.93 -4.55 13.28
C GLU A 289 3.37 -3.44 12.33
N GLU A 290 2.41 -2.74 11.72
CA GLU A 290 2.69 -1.57 10.88
C GLU A 290 3.43 -0.50 11.69
N LEU A 291 2.96 -0.19 12.89
CA LEU A 291 3.61 0.80 13.75
C LEU A 291 5.05 0.41 14.14
N ARG A 292 5.31 -0.87 14.44
CA ARG A 292 6.66 -1.39 14.72
C ARG A 292 7.59 -1.26 13.51
N THR A 293 7.08 -1.56 12.32
CA THR A 293 7.88 -1.41 11.09
C THR A 293 8.17 0.04 10.77
N MET A 294 7.21 0.95 10.97
CA MET A 294 7.39 2.38 10.75
C MET A 294 8.32 3.00 11.80
N SER A 295 8.18 2.65 13.08
CA SER A 295 9.06 3.17 14.15
C SER A 295 10.51 2.76 13.91
N ALA A 296 10.75 1.48 13.58
CA ALA A 296 12.07 0.98 13.24
C ALA A 296 12.64 1.70 12.01
N ALA A 297 11.81 1.92 10.98
CA ALA A 297 12.24 2.61 9.78
C ALA A 297 12.67 4.06 10.06
N VAL A 298 11.87 4.82 10.81
CA VAL A 298 12.18 6.21 11.15
C VAL A 298 13.39 6.29 12.06
N TRP A 299 13.54 5.37 13.00
CA TRP A 299 14.65 5.34 13.95
C TRP A 299 16.02 5.35 13.26
N HIS A 300 16.20 4.55 12.20
CA HIS A 300 17.48 4.49 11.48
C HIS A 300 17.87 5.83 10.81
N SER A 301 16.89 6.63 10.39
CA SER A 301 17.14 7.98 9.85
C SER A 301 17.27 9.02 10.97
N PHE A 302 16.49 8.88 12.05
CA PHE A 302 16.49 9.76 13.21
C PHE A 302 17.83 9.77 13.97
N VAL A 303 18.52 8.63 14.03
CA VAL A 303 19.78 8.48 14.79
C VAL A 303 21.00 9.01 14.02
N VAL A 304 20.88 9.33 12.73
CA VAL A 304 22.00 9.81 11.90
C VAL A 304 22.73 11.02 12.50
N PRO A 305 22.05 12.08 12.99
CA PRO A 305 22.75 13.23 13.61
C PRO A 305 23.57 12.87 14.86
N ILE A 306 23.21 11.79 15.56
CA ILE A 306 23.96 11.25 16.69
C ILE A 306 25.19 10.49 16.18
N GLN A 307 25.04 9.71 15.11
CA GLN A 307 26.16 9.00 14.46
C GLN A 307 27.19 9.99 13.91
N THR A 308 26.75 11.11 13.34
CA THR A 308 27.60 12.19 12.82
C THR A 308 28.13 13.11 13.92
N ARG A 309 27.84 12.82 15.21
CA ARG A 309 28.27 13.61 16.38
C ARG A 309 27.86 15.08 16.36
N GLU A 310 26.76 15.42 15.68
CA GLU A 310 26.18 16.77 15.68
C GLU A 310 25.49 17.11 17.01
N CYS A 311 24.79 16.12 17.56
CA CYS A 311 23.94 16.28 18.73
C CYS A 311 24.28 15.22 19.79
N SER A 312 24.16 15.60 21.06
CA SER A 312 24.23 14.66 22.17
C SER A 312 22.90 13.91 22.34
N THR A 313 22.92 12.74 22.99
CA THR A 313 21.71 11.96 23.35
C THR A 313 20.76 12.69 24.29
N SER A 314 21.21 13.80 24.92
CA SER A 314 20.39 14.63 25.82
C SER A 314 19.59 15.72 25.12
N GLU A 315 19.89 16.03 23.85
CA GLU A 315 19.27 17.14 23.11
C GLU A 315 18.14 16.66 22.18
N LEU A 316 17.05 16.12 22.76
CA LEU A 316 15.93 15.61 21.97
C LEU A 316 15.25 16.70 21.12
N GLN A 317 15.16 17.94 21.60
CA GLN A 317 14.43 19.02 20.93
C GLN A 317 15.06 19.44 19.59
N THR A 318 16.39 19.54 19.55
CA THR A 318 17.13 19.89 18.32
C THR A 318 17.04 18.76 17.30
N LEU A 319 17.10 17.51 17.77
CA LEU A 319 16.95 16.32 16.95
C LEU A 319 15.54 16.20 16.34
N LEU A 320 14.50 16.47 17.12
CA LEU A 320 13.12 16.49 16.65
C LEU A 320 12.86 17.62 15.63
N LEU A 321 13.48 18.79 15.81
CA LEU A 321 13.36 19.88 14.84
C LEU A 321 13.92 19.45 13.47
N ALA A 322 15.11 18.85 13.46
CA ALA A 322 15.78 18.38 12.26
C ALA A 322 15.01 17.24 11.55
N SER A 323 14.42 16.34 12.32
CA SER A 323 13.76 15.11 11.83
C SER A 323 12.24 15.20 11.70
N SER A 324 11.62 16.35 12.04
CA SER A 324 10.16 16.53 12.06
C SER A 324 9.46 16.20 10.72
N HIS A 325 10.14 16.42 9.60
CA HIS A 325 9.64 16.11 8.26
C HIS A 325 9.53 14.60 8.00
N LEU A 326 10.36 13.78 8.66
CA LEU A 326 10.33 12.31 8.51
C LEU A 326 8.99 11.75 8.96
N PHE A 327 8.44 12.21 10.09
CA PHE A 327 7.14 11.73 10.60
C PHE A 327 6.00 11.94 9.59
N LYS A 328 5.99 13.09 8.90
CA LYS A 328 4.99 13.39 7.86
C LYS A 328 5.21 12.56 6.60
N ASP A 329 6.47 12.42 6.17
CA ASP A 329 6.81 11.66 4.96
C ASP A 329 6.45 10.18 5.09
N VAL A 330 6.65 9.59 6.28
CA VAL A 330 6.31 8.19 6.57
C VAL A 330 4.80 7.96 6.46
N ILE A 331 3.99 8.89 6.98
CA ILE A 331 2.53 8.82 6.88
C ILE A 331 2.09 8.91 5.40
N VAL A 332 2.73 9.75 4.60
CA VAL A 332 2.31 9.98 3.21
C VAL A 332 2.79 8.88 2.27
N ARG A 333 4.00 8.35 2.43
CA ARG A 333 4.62 7.41 1.48
C ARG A 333 4.69 5.97 1.98
N LEU A 334 4.97 5.77 3.28
CA LEU A 334 5.14 4.42 3.83
C LEU A 334 3.79 3.79 4.21
N GLN A 335 2.90 4.55 4.86
CA GLN A 335 1.55 4.07 5.21
C GLN A 335 0.70 3.81 3.96
N THR A 336 0.79 4.67 2.94
CA THR A 336 0.11 4.49 1.65
C THR A 336 0.73 3.38 0.80
N ARG A 337 1.86 2.81 1.24
CA ARG A 337 2.64 1.77 0.56
C ARG A 337 3.10 2.17 -0.84
N GLU A 338 3.32 3.47 -1.07
CA GLU A 338 3.97 3.95 -2.30
C GLU A 338 5.42 3.47 -2.39
N VAL A 339 6.08 3.36 -1.24
CA VAL A 339 7.48 2.94 -1.10
C VAL A 339 7.55 1.83 -0.07
N GLY A 340 8.36 0.80 -0.33
CA GLY A 340 8.60 -0.26 0.65
C GLY A 340 9.39 0.24 1.87
N PRO A 341 9.23 -0.38 3.07
CA PRO A 341 9.94 0.06 4.28
C PRO A 341 11.44 0.18 4.09
N ARG A 342 12.08 -0.82 3.46
CA ARG A 342 13.53 -0.81 3.22
C ARG A 342 13.94 0.33 2.30
N GLU A 343 13.28 0.47 1.15
CA GLU A 343 13.60 1.55 0.20
C GLU A 343 13.45 2.94 0.85
N TRP A 344 12.38 3.15 1.61
CA TRP A 344 12.16 4.39 2.33
C TRP A 344 13.26 4.65 3.36
N THR A 345 13.66 3.64 4.15
CA THR A 345 14.75 3.80 5.15
C THR A 345 16.07 4.20 4.52
N HIS A 346 16.48 3.55 3.42
CA HIS A 346 17.71 3.91 2.72
C HIS A 346 17.64 5.34 2.16
N GLU A 347 16.52 5.72 1.53
CA GLU A 347 16.33 7.08 1.00
C GLU A 347 16.37 8.15 2.10
N ALA A 348 15.61 7.94 3.18
CA ALA A 348 15.54 8.86 4.31
C ALA A 348 16.88 8.97 5.04
N ARG A 349 17.63 7.86 5.13
CA ARG A 349 18.97 7.85 5.74
C ARG A 349 19.95 8.66 4.93
N ILE A 350 20.03 8.48 3.60
CA ILE A 350 20.93 9.26 2.73
C ILE A 350 20.60 10.75 2.82
N LYS A 351 19.31 11.11 2.74
CA LYS A 351 18.86 12.50 2.89
C LYS A 351 19.27 13.08 4.24
N SER A 352 19.14 12.30 5.32
CA SER A 352 19.56 12.74 6.65
C SER A 352 21.07 12.94 6.74
N ILE A 353 21.89 12.03 6.15
CA ILE A 353 23.35 12.14 6.10
C ILE A 353 23.78 13.41 5.34
N GLN A 354 23.19 13.65 4.17
CA GLN A 354 23.45 14.86 3.38
C GLN A 354 23.04 16.13 4.13
N ALA A 355 21.89 16.11 4.80
CA ALA A 355 21.42 17.23 5.60
C ALA A 355 22.32 17.50 6.81
N SER A 356 22.85 16.45 7.47
CA SER A 356 23.87 16.62 8.52
C SER A 356 25.18 17.17 7.96
N ALA A 357 25.69 16.63 6.85
CA ALA A 357 26.90 17.14 6.23
C ALA A 357 26.76 18.64 5.88
N ALA A 358 25.61 19.07 5.38
CA ALA A 358 25.31 20.48 5.10
C ALA A 358 25.25 21.35 6.39
N ARG A 359 24.68 20.83 7.49
CA ARG A 359 24.66 21.55 8.78
C ARG A 359 26.04 21.67 9.39
N LEU A 360 26.85 20.61 9.36
CA LEU A 360 28.25 20.63 9.78
C LEU A 360 29.10 21.59 8.96
N ALA A 361 28.87 21.65 7.64
CA ALA A 361 29.55 22.60 6.77
C ALA A 361 29.15 24.06 7.06
N ALA A 362 27.90 24.30 7.48
CA ALA A 362 27.39 25.62 7.82
C ALA A 362 27.75 26.09 9.24
N ALA A 363 28.19 25.19 10.13
CA ALA A 363 28.59 25.53 11.49
C ALA A 363 29.85 26.42 11.50
N LYS A 364 29.73 27.63 12.06
CA LYS A 364 30.86 28.56 12.19
C LYS A 364 31.84 28.08 13.28
N LEU A 365 33.15 28.24 13.03
CA LEU A 365 34.19 28.05 14.05
C LEU A 365 33.87 28.93 15.28
N PRO A 366 33.96 28.40 16.51
CA PRO A 366 33.79 29.21 17.70
C PRO A 366 34.83 30.34 17.74
N ALA A 367 34.38 31.55 18.06
CA ALA A 367 35.25 32.72 18.20
C ALA A 367 36.23 32.48 19.37
N GLY A 368 37.48 32.15 19.03
CA GLY A 368 38.56 31.90 20.01
C GLY A 368 39.46 30.69 19.74
N ALA A 369 39.21 29.89 18.69
CA ALA A 369 40.13 28.80 18.32
C ALA A 369 41.38 29.38 17.62
N VAL A 370 42.55 29.15 18.20
CA VAL A 370 43.86 29.49 17.59
C VAL A 370 44.03 28.62 16.34
N PRO A 371 44.34 29.20 15.16
CA PRO A 371 44.67 28.40 13.98
C PRO A 371 45.98 27.65 14.26
N ILE A 372 45.91 26.32 14.31
CA ILE A 372 47.11 25.47 14.38
C ILE A 372 47.66 25.41 12.95
N GLU A 373 48.87 25.92 12.74
CA GLU A 373 49.62 25.82 11.48
C GLU A 373 49.90 24.34 11.17
N GLY A 374 49.02 23.73 10.38
CA GLY A 374 49.08 22.34 9.93
C GLY A 374 47.87 21.97 9.06
N ASN A 375 47.29 22.98 8.38
CA ASN A 375 45.99 22.87 7.74
C ASN A 375 46.05 22.17 6.36
N ASP A 376 47.20 22.23 5.68
CA ASP A 376 47.37 21.68 4.33
C ASP A 376 47.28 20.13 4.29
N ASP A 377 47.82 19.44 5.31
CA ASP A 377 47.71 17.97 5.43
C ASP A 377 46.28 17.52 5.77
N VAL A 378 45.53 18.33 6.53
CA VAL A 378 44.13 18.04 6.89
C VAL A 378 43.21 18.31 5.69
N ASP A 379 43.49 19.36 4.91
CA ASP A 379 42.72 19.73 3.73
C ASP A 379 42.95 18.72 2.58
N MET A 380 44.18 18.23 2.37
CA MET A 380 44.48 17.14 1.42
C MET A 380 43.73 15.84 1.74
N VAL A 381 43.73 15.45 3.03
CA VAL A 381 43.00 14.26 3.50
C VAL A 381 41.48 14.45 3.41
N ASP A 382 40.98 15.69 3.54
CA ASP A 382 39.56 16.00 3.35
C ASP A 382 39.15 16.00 1.85
N GLU A 383 40.06 16.31 0.91
CA GLU A 383 39.80 16.18 -0.54
C GLU A 383 39.79 14.72 -1.01
N GLU A 384 40.73 13.88 -0.57
CA GLU A 384 40.71 12.43 -0.88
C GLU A 384 39.42 11.77 -0.36
N ARG A 385 38.95 12.19 0.81
CA ARG A 385 37.68 11.70 1.37
C ARG A 385 36.45 12.21 0.65
N LYS A 386 36.46 13.41 0.05
CA LYS A 386 35.34 13.87 -0.78
C LYS A 386 35.13 12.97 -1.98
N PHE A 387 36.21 12.49 -2.59
CA PHE A 387 36.13 11.54 -3.70
C PHE A 387 35.51 10.20 -3.25
N ASP A 388 35.95 9.68 -2.10
CA ASP A 388 35.35 8.47 -1.50
C ASP A 388 33.88 8.68 -1.08
N GLU A 389 33.51 9.88 -0.61
CA GLU A 389 32.13 10.29 -0.28
C GLU A 389 31.24 10.29 -1.53
N GLU A 390 31.72 10.86 -2.63
CA GLU A 390 31.02 10.89 -3.91
C GLU A 390 30.84 9.47 -4.47
N GLU A 391 31.89 8.64 -4.47
CA GLU A 391 31.80 7.26 -4.94
C GLU A 391 30.88 6.40 -4.06
N TRP A 392 30.90 6.60 -2.75
CA TRP A 392 29.97 5.94 -1.83
C TRP A 392 28.51 6.36 -2.10
N LEU A 393 28.28 7.66 -2.27
CA LEU A 393 26.96 8.21 -2.59
C LEU A 393 26.46 7.68 -3.94
N GLU A 394 27.33 7.56 -4.94
CA GLU A 394 27.03 6.93 -6.22
C GLU A 394 26.66 5.45 -6.07
N ARG A 395 27.41 4.67 -5.27
CA ARG A 395 27.07 3.27 -4.97
C ARG A 395 25.73 3.13 -4.26
N GLU A 396 25.47 3.96 -3.26
CA GLU A 396 24.25 3.88 -2.46
C GLU A 396 23.04 4.42 -3.26
N THR A 397 23.21 5.46 -4.07
CA THR A 397 22.18 5.94 -5.00
C THR A 397 21.93 4.94 -6.14
N ALA A 398 22.95 4.21 -6.60
CA ALA A 398 22.79 3.10 -7.54
C ALA A 398 22.07 1.91 -6.89
N ALA A 399 22.35 1.59 -5.62
CA ALA A 399 21.62 0.58 -4.86
C ALA A 399 20.14 0.98 -4.68
N LEU A 400 19.87 2.24 -4.34
CA LEU A 400 18.52 2.80 -4.33
C LEU A 400 17.87 2.77 -5.71
N ALA A 401 18.60 3.04 -6.80
CA ALA A 401 18.09 2.94 -8.15
C ALA A 401 17.72 1.50 -8.54
N ARG A 402 18.47 0.50 -8.04
CA ARG A 402 18.14 -0.94 -8.19
C ARG A 402 16.92 -1.34 -7.36
N LEU A 403 16.80 -0.85 -6.13
CA LEU A 403 15.61 -1.07 -5.30
C LEU A 403 14.38 -0.41 -5.93
N ARG A 404 14.55 0.82 -6.44
CA ARG A 404 13.55 1.54 -7.23
C ARG A 404 13.20 0.79 -8.49
N SER A 405 14.13 0.26 -9.28
CA SER A 405 13.76 -0.47 -10.49
C SER A 405 12.95 -1.74 -10.19
N ALA A 406 13.17 -2.35 -9.01
CA ALA A 406 12.36 -3.45 -8.51
C ALA A 406 10.97 -3.01 -7.99
N SER A 407 10.85 -1.85 -7.31
CA SER A 407 9.58 -1.35 -6.74
C SER A 407 8.74 -0.50 -7.72
N SER A 408 9.39 0.31 -8.54
CA SER A 408 8.82 1.24 -9.53
C SER A 408 8.13 0.57 -10.70
N GLN A 409 8.23 -0.76 -10.84
CA GLN A 409 7.32 -1.53 -11.69
C GLN A 409 5.85 -1.35 -11.28
N ALA A 410 5.55 -0.89 -10.07
CA ALA A 410 4.19 -0.70 -9.57
C ALA A 410 3.58 0.70 -9.82
N THR A 411 4.37 1.79 -9.76
CA THR A 411 3.83 3.17 -9.77
C THR A 411 4.32 4.03 -10.95
N ILE A 412 5.60 3.98 -11.29
CA ILE A 412 6.19 4.76 -12.41
C ILE A 412 5.85 4.11 -13.76
N SER A 413 5.59 2.80 -13.79
CA SER A 413 5.10 2.07 -14.97
C SER A 413 3.73 2.54 -15.48
N LEU A 414 2.99 3.37 -14.72
CA LEU A 414 1.74 4.01 -15.12
C LEU A 414 1.92 5.32 -15.91
N LEU A 415 3.15 5.82 -16.05
CA LEU A 415 3.52 6.87 -17.00
C LEU A 415 4.23 6.26 -18.23
N PRO A 416 3.71 5.21 -18.90
CA PRO A 416 4.43 4.65 -20.03
C PRO A 416 4.69 5.76 -21.04
N SER A 417 5.86 5.72 -21.67
CA SER A 417 6.19 6.50 -22.86
C SER A 417 5.25 6.09 -24.00
N LEU A 418 3.97 6.41 -23.86
CA LEU A 418 2.96 6.14 -24.86
C LEU A 418 3.38 6.86 -26.14
N ALA A 419 3.22 6.15 -27.25
CA ALA A 419 3.31 6.76 -28.56
C ALA A 419 2.23 7.86 -28.67
N LEU A 420 2.36 8.71 -29.69
CA LEU A 420 1.47 9.85 -29.89
C LEU A 420 -0.01 9.43 -29.97
N ILE A 421 -0.33 8.40 -30.76
CA ILE A 421 -1.71 7.96 -31.02
C ILE A 421 -2.39 7.40 -29.75
N PRO A 422 -1.79 6.46 -28.99
CA PRO A 422 -2.35 6.04 -27.70
C PRO A 422 -2.49 7.17 -26.68
N THR A 423 -1.59 8.16 -26.69
CA THR A 423 -1.67 9.33 -25.80
C THR A 423 -2.94 10.15 -26.08
N PHE A 424 -3.21 10.45 -27.35
CA PHE A 424 -4.43 11.14 -27.75
C PHE A 424 -5.69 10.30 -27.52
N LEU A 425 -5.63 8.97 -27.70
CA LEU A 425 -6.75 8.09 -27.38
C LEU A 425 -7.09 8.13 -25.88
N VAL A 426 -6.09 8.14 -24.99
CA VAL A 426 -6.30 8.29 -23.54
C VAL A 426 -6.92 9.65 -23.22
N ILE A 427 -6.40 10.74 -23.79
CA ILE A 427 -6.96 12.09 -23.59
C ILE A 427 -8.41 12.16 -24.11
N ALA A 428 -8.68 11.65 -25.31
CA ALA A 428 -10.01 11.61 -25.92
C ALA A 428 -10.99 10.82 -25.06
N SER A 429 -10.56 9.67 -24.55
CA SER A 429 -11.39 8.85 -23.68
C SER A 429 -11.71 9.56 -22.36
N PHE A 430 -10.75 10.29 -21.80
CA PHE A 430 -10.94 11.02 -20.55
C PHE A 430 -11.95 12.15 -20.73
N LEU A 431 -11.84 12.88 -21.84
CA LEU A 431 -12.83 13.88 -22.25
C LEU A 431 -14.21 13.23 -22.46
N ALA A 432 -14.29 12.08 -23.11
CA ALA A 432 -15.55 11.36 -23.34
C ALA A 432 -16.23 10.91 -22.03
N SER A 433 -15.45 10.48 -21.02
CA SER A 433 -15.97 10.05 -19.72
C SER A 433 -16.47 11.20 -18.83
N TYR A 434 -15.74 12.33 -18.80
CA TYR A 434 -16.01 13.41 -17.86
C TYR A 434 -16.87 14.53 -18.46
N ASN A 435 -16.84 14.72 -19.78
CA ASN A 435 -17.75 15.65 -20.44
C ASN A 435 -19.09 14.94 -20.75
N PRO A 436 -20.24 15.58 -20.49
CA PRO A 436 -21.54 15.14 -20.99
C PRO A 436 -21.58 15.08 -22.52
N SER A 437 -22.23 14.05 -23.07
CA SER A 437 -22.38 13.87 -24.53
C SER A 437 -23.05 15.05 -25.23
N ARG A 438 -23.95 15.78 -24.55
CA ARG A 438 -24.62 16.97 -25.11
C ARG A 438 -23.67 18.13 -25.41
N LEU A 439 -22.53 18.19 -24.72
CA LEU A 439 -21.55 19.25 -24.93
C LEU A 439 -20.57 18.93 -26.06
N ASP A 440 -20.56 17.69 -26.57
CA ASP A 440 -19.62 17.29 -27.62
C ASP A 440 -19.79 18.12 -28.88
N VAL A 441 -21.04 18.46 -29.24
CA VAL A 441 -21.34 19.35 -30.39
C VAL A 441 -20.68 20.71 -30.19
N ARG A 442 -20.68 21.24 -28.97
CA ARG A 442 -20.12 22.56 -28.69
C ARG A 442 -18.58 22.56 -28.71
N TYR A 443 -17.97 21.50 -28.20
CA TYR A 443 -16.52 21.40 -28.07
C TYR A 443 -15.84 20.88 -29.34
N PHE A 444 -16.40 19.84 -29.98
CA PHE A 444 -15.71 19.06 -31.01
C PHE A 444 -16.27 19.21 -32.42
N LEU A 445 -17.46 19.81 -32.62
CA LEU A 445 -17.99 20.06 -33.96
C LEU A 445 -17.30 21.26 -34.63
N ARG A 446 -17.01 21.12 -35.92
CA ARG A 446 -16.18 22.07 -36.69
C ARG A 446 -16.91 22.86 -37.77
N ASP A 447 -17.96 22.27 -38.33
CA ASP A 447 -18.63 22.81 -39.50
C ASP A 447 -19.84 23.66 -39.08
N ASP A 448 -19.73 24.97 -39.26
CA ASP A 448 -20.84 25.91 -39.08
C ASP A 448 -21.98 25.64 -40.09
N SER A 449 -21.67 25.03 -41.24
CA SER A 449 -22.63 24.70 -42.31
C SER A 449 -23.61 23.59 -41.90
N LEU A 450 -23.15 22.55 -41.19
CA LEU A 450 -23.99 21.42 -40.75
C LEU A 450 -24.96 21.80 -39.61
N LEU A 451 -24.62 22.82 -38.82
CA LEU A 451 -25.51 23.34 -37.78
C LEU A 451 -26.71 24.11 -38.36
N SER A 452 -26.56 24.70 -39.54
CA SER A 452 -27.67 25.38 -40.23
C SER A 452 -28.75 24.40 -40.72
N LEU A 453 -28.37 23.14 -40.95
CA LEU A 453 -29.25 22.09 -41.48
C LEU A 453 -30.00 21.31 -40.38
N SER A 454 -29.47 21.24 -39.16
CA SER A 454 -30.10 20.47 -38.07
C SER A 454 -31.13 21.27 -37.25
N SER A 455 -31.11 22.60 -37.31
CA SER A 455 -32.26 23.40 -36.87
C SER A 455 -33.28 23.43 -38.00
N GLY A 456 -34.33 22.61 -37.91
CA GLY A 456 -35.50 22.61 -38.80
C GLY A 456 -36.33 23.89 -38.73
N ALA A 457 -35.70 25.04 -38.95
CA ALA A 457 -36.30 26.36 -38.97
C ALA A 457 -36.03 26.98 -40.34
N SER A 458 -36.77 26.49 -41.34
CA SER A 458 -37.02 27.24 -42.57
C SER A 458 -37.89 28.46 -42.24
N LYS A 459 -37.28 29.50 -41.66
CA LYS A 459 -37.80 30.88 -41.70
C LYS A 459 -36.70 31.83 -41.24
N GLY A 460 -36.31 32.71 -42.15
CA GLY A 460 -35.31 33.75 -41.94
C GLY A 460 -35.52 34.51 -40.65
N LYS A 461 -34.66 34.21 -39.67
CA LYS A 461 -34.30 35.10 -38.57
C LYS A 461 -32.87 34.73 -38.21
N SER A 462 -31.93 35.52 -38.71
CA SER A 462 -30.55 35.49 -38.25
C SER A 462 -30.56 35.55 -36.71
N LEU A 463 -30.15 34.46 -36.07
CA LEU A 463 -29.94 34.37 -34.63
C LEU A 463 -28.84 35.36 -34.27
N LYS A 464 -29.27 36.58 -33.94
CA LYS A 464 -28.43 37.66 -33.39
C LYS A 464 -27.96 37.23 -31.99
N GLY A 465 -26.95 36.37 -31.98
CA GLY A 465 -26.47 35.67 -30.79
C GLY A 465 -25.71 34.41 -31.21
N GLY A 466 -24.58 34.59 -31.90
CA GLY A 466 -23.74 33.50 -32.38
C GLY A 466 -23.42 32.52 -31.24
N ARG A 467 -23.93 31.29 -31.36
CA ARG A 467 -23.52 30.17 -30.51
C ARG A 467 -22.09 29.80 -30.93
N LYS A 468 -21.10 30.39 -30.26
CA LYS A 468 -19.68 30.21 -30.57
C LYS A 468 -19.23 28.80 -30.18
N LEU A 469 -18.69 28.06 -31.15
CA LEU A 469 -18.15 26.70 -31.01
C LEU A 469 -16.67 26.75 -30.61
N GLY A 470 -16.28 25.84 -29.72
CA GLY A 470 -14.90 25.63 -29.28
C GLY A 470 -14.37 26.61 -28.22
N PRO A 471 -13.45 26.16 -27.35
CA PRO A 471 -12.65 27.06 -26.51
C PRO A 471 -11.74 27.91 -27.41
N GLY A 472 -11.62 29.22 -27.14
CA GLY A 472 -10.60 30.08 -27.77
C GLY A 472 -10.89 30.65 -29.18
N ARG A 473 -11.94 30.23 -29.90
CA ARG A 473 -12.25 30.67 -31.30
C ARG A 473 -12.77 32.12 -31.46
N GLY A 474 -12.39 33.05 -30.57
CA GLY A 474 -12.87 34.43 -30.57
C GLY A 474 -11.88 35.50 -30.10
N ARG A 475 -10.59 35.20 -29.94
CA ARG A 475 -9.59 36.17 -29.47
C ARG A 475 -8.69 36.71 -30.59
N LYS A 476 -9.30 37.24 -31.66
CA LYS A 476 -8.61 38.17 -32.58
C LYS A 476 -9.60 39.26 -32.99
N GLY A 477 -9.30 40.51 -32.63
CA GLY A 477 -9.94 41.69 -33.24
C GLY A 477 -10.81 42.62 -32.37
N ALA A 478 -10.56 42.76 -31.06
CA ALA A 478 -11.14 43.88 -30.31
C ALA A 478 -10.04 44.62 -29.55
N ALA A 479 -9.72 45.82 -30.04
CA ALA A 479 -8.85 46.77 -29.40
C ALA A 479 -9.36 47.12 -27.98
N SER A 480 -8.40 47.35 -27.08
CA SER A 480 -8.50 48.18 -25.88
C SER A 480 -9.81 48.20 -25.10
N GLY A 481 -9.82 47.47 -23.97
CA GLY A 481 -10.37 48.01 -22.73
C GLY A 481 -11.87 47.84 -22.48
N GLN A 482 -12.36 46.62 -22.27
CA GLN A 482 -13.39 46.33 -21.25
C GLN A 482 -13.27 44.89 -20.76
N ARG A 483 -12.94 44.71 -19.48
CA ARG A 483 -13.06 43.43 -18.77
C ARG A 483 -14.54 43.08 -18.63
N GLY A 484 -15.04 42.23 -19.52
CA GLY A 484 -16.37 41.64 -19.42
C GLY A 484 -16.50 40.77 -18.17
N ARG A 485 -17.46 41.13 -17.32
CA ARG A 485 -17.90 40.41 -16.12
C ARG A 485 -18.21 38.94 -16.46
N PRO A 486 -17.79 37.93 -15.65
CA PRO A 486 -18.17 36.55 -15.93
C PRO A 486 -19.68 36.40 -15.76
N SER A 487 -20.38 36.09 -16.86
CA SER A 487 -21.80 35.76 -16.83
C SER A 487 -22.00 34.52 -15.97
N LYS A 488 -22.60 34.70 -14.79
CA LYS A 488 -23.10 33.65 -13.88
C LYS A 488 -24.30 32.87 -14.47
N THR A 489 -24.34 32.69 -15.78
CA THR A 489 -25.41 31.93 -16.43
C THR A 489 -24.83 30.61 -16.93
N ALA A 490 -24.57 29.70 -16.00
CA ALA A 490 -24.45 28.29 -16.33
C ALA A 490 -25.78 27.88 -16.99
N LEU A 491 -25.73 27.62 -18.29
CA LEU A 491 -26.90 27.20 -19.06
C LEU A 491 -27.41 25.89 -18.45
N ARG A 492 -28.57 25.94 -17.78
CA ARG A 492 -29.28 24.75 -17.32
C ARG A 492 -29.78 24.00 -18.55
N VAL A 493 -29.10 22.92 -18.91
CA VAL A 493 -29.50 22.03 -20.00
C VAL A 493 -30.49 21.01 -19.42
N THR A 494 -31.77 21.16 -19.73
CA THR A 494 -32.85 20.24 -19.33
C THR A 494 -32.84 18.97 -20.20
N ASN A 495 -33.18 17.81 -19.62
CA ASN A 495 -33.51 16.59 -20.36
C ASN A 495 -34.85 16.77 -21.10
N GLN A 496 -35.17 15.86 -22.06
CA GLN A 496 -36.50 15.81 -22.70
C GLN A 496 -37.64 15.62 -21.68
N ASP A 497 -37.31 15.06 -20.50
CA ASP A 497 -38.22 14.89 -19.36
C ASP A 497 -38.25 16.08 -18.37
N GLY A 498 -37.71 17.24 -18.75
CA GLY A 498 -37.77 18.45 -17.92
C GLY A 498 -36.88 18.43 -16.66
N GLN A 499 -36.17 17.34 -16.37
CA GLN A 499 -35.21 17.29 -15.27
C GLN A 499 -33.93 18.05 -15.63
N THR A 500 -33.57 19.05 -14.82
CA THR A 500 -32.29 19.74 -14.89
C THR A 500 -31.24 18.88 -14.20
N GLU A 501 -30.42 18.16 -14.96
CA GLU A 501 -29.25 17.51 -14.39
C GLU A 501 -28.30 18.58 -13.85
N ASN A 502 -28.05 18.54 -12.54
CA ASN A 502 -27.04 19.40 -11.93
C ASN A 502 -25.67 18.96 -12.46
N LEU A 503 -25.19 19.64 -13.51
CA LEU A 503 -23.89 19.42 -14.15
C LEU A 503 -22.70 19.79 -13.24
N ASN A 504 -22.96 20.22 -12.01
CA ASN A 504 -21.96 20.65 -11.04
C ASN A 504 -21.12 19.46 -10.57
N ARG A 505 -19.79 19.56 -10.74
CA ARG A 505 -18.77 18.64 -10.19
C ARG A 505 -18.92 17.16 -10.58
N GLN A 506 -18.98 16.89 -11.89
CA GLN A 506 -18.95 15.53 -12.44
C GLN A 506 -17.70 14.72 -12.02
N GLN A 507 -16.66 15.40 -11.54
CA GLN A 507 -15.45 14.84 -10.94
C GLN A 507 -15.75 13.86 -9.78
N LEU A 508 -16.76 14.18 -8.96
CA LEU A 508 -17.11 13.38 -7.77
C LEU A 508 -17.99 12.17 -8.11
N LEU A 509 -18.61 12.16 -9.29
CA LEU A 509 -19.51 11.08 -9.72
C LEU A 509 -18.75 9.89 -10.35
N GLY A 510 -17.49 10.12 -10.75
CA GLY A 510 -16.64 9.16 -11.44
C GLY A 510 -16.83 9.14 -12.96
N PRO A 511 -16.01 8.35 -13.69
CA PRO A 511 -15.99 8.34 -15.15
C PRO A 511 -17.23 7.65 -15.73
N LYS A 512 -17.96 8.34 -16.62
CA LYS A 512 -19.16 7.80 -17.27
C LYS A 512 -18.79 6.86 -18.43
N PRO A 513 -19.58 5.79 -18.67
CA PRO A 513 -19.38 4.95 -19.84
C PRO A 513 -19.75 5.72 -21.12
N PHE A 514 -18.97 5.51 -22.18
CA PHE A 514 -19.19 6.09 -23.50
C PHE A 514 -19.05 5.02 -24.60
N PRO A 515 -19.77 5.14 -25.73
CA PRO A 515 -19.64 4.23 -26.85
C PRO A 515 -18.35 4.49 -27.64
N ILE A 516 -17.85 3.46 -28.33
CA ILE A 516 -16.64 3.55 -29.16
C ILE A 516 -16.72 4.66 -30.23
N ASP A 517 -17.89 4.86 -30.83
CA ASP A 517 -18.09 5.89 -31.87
C ASP A 517 -17.80 7.30 -31.34
N ARG A 518 -18.21 7.58 -30.10
CA ARG A 518 -17.95 8.84 -29.42
C ARG A 518 -16.46 9.03 -29.13
N LEU A 519 -15.74 7.95 -28.79
CA LEU A 519 -14.29 8.00 -28.60
C LEU A 519 -13.59 8.36 -29.92
N LEU A 520 -13.95 7.67 -31.01
CA LEU A 520 -13.33 7.89 -32.31
C LEU A 520 -13.62 9.29 -32.85
N SER A 521 -14.83 9.81 -32.64
CA SER A 521 -15.18 11.17 -33.07
C SER A 521 -14.40 12.24 -32.29
N ILE A 522 -14.29 12.11 -30.97
CA ILE A 522 -13.52 13.04 -30.13
C ILE A 522 -12.02 12.92 -30.48
N PHE A 523 -11.51 11.70 -30.62
CA PHE A 523 -10.13 11.46 -31.01
C PHE A 523 -9.77 12.09 -32.37
N GLN A 524 -10.64 11.92 -33.37
CA GLN A 524 -10.48 12.55 -34.67
C GLN A 524 -10.43 14.07 -34.54
N ALA A 525 -11.35 14.68 -33.77
CA ALA A 525 -11.37 16.12 -33.54
C ALA A 525 -10.09 16.61 -32.86
N LEU A 526 -9.57 15.88 -31.87
CA LEU A 526 -8.37 16.26 -31.13
C LEU A 526 -7.10 16.19 -31.99
N ILE A 527 -6.86 15.09 -32.70
CA ILE A 527 -5.63 14.95 -33.50
C ILE A 527 -5.53 16.04 -34.56
N THR A 528 -6.66 16.36 -35.16
CA THR A 528 -6.70 17.22 -36.33
C THR A 528 -6.60 18.71 -35.92
N GLU A 529 -6.77 19.03 -34.64
CA GLU A 529 -6.40 20.32 -34.04
C GLU A 529 -4.99 20.35 -33.47
N ALA A 530 -4.60 19.28 -32.77
CA ALA A 530 -3.38 19.21 -31.98
C ALA A 530 -2.16 18.62 -32.70
N ALA A 531 -2.25 18.17 -33.96
CA ALA A 531 -1.11 17.70 -34.74
C ALA A 531 -0.59 18.81 -35.67
N PRO A 532 0.49 19.55 -35.30
CA PRO A 532 1.05 20.56 -36.17
C PRO A 532 2.15 20.01 -37.10
N ASP A 533 2.78 18.86 -36.81
CA ASP A 533 4.07 18.53 -37.50
C ASP A 533 4.09 17.25 -38.36
N MET A 534 3.14 16.32 -38.24
CA MET A 534 3.13 15.10 -39.09
C MET A 534 2.59 15.34 -40.52
N ALA A 535 1.88 16.45 -40.73
CA ALA A 535 1.31 16.80 -42.04
C ALA A 535 2.38 17.34 -43.02
N MET A 536 3.47 17.93 -42.51
CA MET A 536 4.56 18.46 -43.36
C MET A 536 5.29 17.35 -44.12
N VAL A 537 5.36 16.12 -43.59
CA VAL A 537 6.06 15.01 -44.26
C VAL A 537 5.21 14.40 -45.38
N TYR A 538 3.89 14.27 -45.19
CA TYR A 538 3.00 13.66 -46.19
C TYR A 538 2.56 14.63 -47.29
N SER A 539 2.36 15.91 -46.98
CA SER A 539 2.06 16.93 -48.00
C SER A 539 3.20 17.11 -49.02
N SER A 540 4.41 16.65 -48.67
CA SER A 540 5.60 16.73 -49.50
C SER A 540 5.76 15.56 -50.49
N LEU A 541 5.02 14.45 -50.30
CA LEU A 541 5.23 13.21 -51.05
C LEU A 541 4.20 12.97 -52.17
N VAL A 542 3.10 13.73 -52.22
CA VAL A 542 2.06 13.60 -53.25
C VAL A 542 1.67 15.00 -53.76
N PRO A 543 2.19 15.46 -54.91
CA PRO A 543 2.02 16.85 -55.35
C PRO A 543 0.63 17.22 -55.90
N ASP A 544 -0.25 16.25 -56.22
CA ASP A 544 -1.37 16.52 -57.15
C ASP A 544 -2.79 16.38 -56.59
N HIS A 545 -2.95 16.19 -55.28
CA HIS A 545 -4.26 16.26 -54.64
C HIS A 545 -4.17 17.16 -53.38
N GLN A 546 -4.85 18.31 -53.41
CA GLN A 546 -5.23 19.05 -52.20
C GLN A 546 -6.16 18.17 -51.37
N VAL A 547 -5.62 17.16 -50.70
CA VAL A 547 -6.39 16.35 -49.77
C VAL A 547 -6.57 17.17 -48.50
N ASP A 548 -7.79 17.63 -48.27
CA ASP A 548 -8.15 18.41 -47.09
C ASP A 548 -7.64 17.72 -45.81
N ARG A 549 -6.96 18.48 -44.95
CA ARG A 549 -6.33 18.01 -43.70
C ARG A 549 -7.28 17.22 -42.79
N SER A 550 -8.59 17.44 -42.89
CA SER A 550 -9.65 16.71 -42.19
C SER A 550 -9.82 15.27 -42.70
N THR A 551 -9.80 15.06 -44.02
CA THR A 551 -10.12 13.78 -44.66
C THR A 551 -9.06 12.70 -44.43
N LEU A 552 -7.77 13.09 -44.35
CA LEU A 552 -6.67 12.17 -44.03
C LEU A 552 -6.80 11.58 -42.62
N TRP A 553 -7.17 12.41 -41.63
CA TRP A 553 -7.31 11.96 -40.25
C TRP A 553 -8.63 11.25 -39.99
N GLU A 554 -9.67 11.50 -40.79
CA GLU A 554 -10.90 10.69 -40.84
C GLU A 554 -10.65 9.25 -41.25
N TYR A 555 -9.81 9.04 -42.26
CA TYR A 555 -9.45 7.69 -42.69
C TYR A 555 -8.56 6.99 -41.66
N ARG A 556 -7.56 7.70 -41.12
CA ARG A 556 -6.65 7.12 -40.11
C ARG A 556 -7.31 6.83 -38.77
N SER A 557 -8.28 7.64 -38.33
CA SER A 557 -8.99 7.40 -37.05
C SER A 557 -9.78 6.10 -37.04
N LYS A 558 -10.29 5.68 -38.20
CA LYS A 558 -11.05 4.43 -38.40
C LYS A 558 -10.18 3.25 -38.84
N SER A 559 -8.86 3.41 -38.88
CA SER A 559 -7.94 2.34 -39.26
C SER A 559 -7.87 1.23 -38.21
N LEU A 560 -7.66 -0.02 -38.67
CA LEU A 560 -7.45 -1.19 -37.81
C LEU A 560 -6.32 -0.98 -36.79
N GLY A 561 -5.31 -0.18 -37.13
CA GLY A 561 -4.21 0.15 -36.21
C GLY A 561 -4.68 0.89 -34.95
N VAL A 562 -5.67 1.77 -35.06
CA VAL A 562 -6.25 2.50 -33.92
C VAL A 562 -7.06 1.54 -33.04
N TYR A 563 -7.85 0.65 -33.63
CA TYR A 563 -8.58 -0.39 -32.89
C TYR A 563 -7.65 -1.33 -32.13
N SER A 564 -6.53 -1.75 -32.75
CA SER A 564 -5.50 -2.55 -32.08
C SER A 564 -4.89 -1.81 -30.89
N GLN A 565 -4.62 -0.50 -31.04
CA GLN A 565 -4.13 0.33 -29.94
C GLN A 565 -5.17 0.51 -28.82
N ILE A 566 -6.46 0.66 -29.14
CA ILE A 566 -7.54 0.68 -28.13
C ILE A 566 -7.54 -0.63 -27.34
N ASN A 567 -7.44 -1.78 -28.01
CA ASN A 567 -7.33 -3.07 -27.33
C ASN A 567 -6.05 -3.17 -26.47
N GLY A 568 -4.93 -2.61 -26.94
CA GLY A 568 -3.71 -2.48 -26.15
C GLY A 568 -3.89 -1.59 -24.89
N LEU A 569 -4.65 -0.51 -24.99
CA LEU A 569 -5.00 0.35 -23.85
C LEU A 569 -5.94 -0.35 -22.86
N VAL A 570 -6.84 -1.21 -23.35
CA VAL A 570 -7.71 -2.05 -22.52
C VAL A 570 -6.89 -3.11 -21.80
N ALA A 571 -5.96 -3.77 -22.49
CA ALA A 571 -5.04 -4.73 -21.89
C ALA A 571 -4.17 -4.08 -20.79
N ARG A 572 -3.79 -2.81 -20.97
CA ARG A 572 -3.07 -1.99 -19.97
C ARG A 572 -3.96 -1.39 -18.87
N ARG A 573 -5.27 -1.71 -18.85
CA ARG A 573 -6.27 -1.18 -17.89
C ARG A 573 -6.38 0.35 -17.82
N MET A 574 -5.92 1.08 -18.83
CA MET A 574 -6.19 2.53 -18.96
C MET A 574 -7.61 2.78 -19.46
N LEU A 575 -8.10 1.88 -20.30
CA LEU A 575 -9.50 1.77 -20.70
C LEU A 575 -10.11 0.52 -20.09
N VAL A 576 -11.34 0.62 -19.63
CA VAL A 576 -12.11 -0.54 -19.14
C VAL A 576 -13.35 -0.68 -20.00
N ARG A 577 -13.48 -1.84 -20.64
CA ARG A 577 -14.69 -2.20 -21.37
C ARG A 577 -15.79 -2.54 -20.37
N THR A 578 -16.93 -1.86 -20.46
CA THR A 578 -18.10 -2.10 -19.57
C THR A 578 -19.11 -3.06 -20.19
N SER A 579 -19.04 -3.27 -21.50
CA SER A 579 -19.84 -4.25 -22.24
C SER A 579 -19.24 -5.66 -22.11
N ALA A 580 -20.09 -6.69 -22.22
CA ALA A 580 -19.64 -8.09 -22.31
C ALA A 580 -18.64 -8.29 -23.45
N GLN A 581 -17.62 -9.13 -23.24
CA GLN A 581 -16.51 -9.32 -24.19
C GLN A 581 -16.96 -9.84 -25.56
N ASP A 582 -18.05 -10.62 -25.60
CA ASP A 582 -18.57 -11.29 -26.79
C ASP A 582 -19.27 -10.37 -27.81
N LYS A 583 -19.54 -9.10 -27.46
CA LYS A 583 -20.20 -8.16 -28.38
C LYS A 583 -19.19 -7.48 -29.30
N LEU A 584 -19.09 -7.86 -30.56
CA LEU A 584 -18.23 -7.20 -31.56
C LEU A 584 -18.90 -6.01 -32.30
N GLY A 585 -20.18 -5.71 -32.01
CA GLY A 585 -20.98 -4.69 -32.71
C GLY A 585 -20.83 -3.24 -32.21
N THR A 586 -21.68 -2.34 -32.70
CA THR A 586 -21.70 -0.88 -32.44
C THR A 586 -21.96 -0.45 -30.99
N SER A 587 -22.32 -1.38 -30.10
CA SER A 587 -22.65 -1.09 -28.70
C SER A 587 -21.49 -1.38 -27.72
N ILE A 588 -20.24 -1.27 -28.16
CA ILE A 588 -19.10 -1.44 -27.26
C ILE A 588 -18.93 -0.15 -26.44
N ASN A 589 -19.26 -0.25 -25.16
CA ASN A 589 -19.05 0.82 -24.20
C ASN A 589 -17.71 0.66 -23.47
N PHE A 590 -17.01 1.77 -23.32
CA PHE A 590 -15.78 1.92 -22.56
C PHE A 590 -15.96 2.95 -21.45
N ARG A 591 -15.11 2.86 -20.43
CA ARG A 591 -14.89 3.91 -19.43
C ARG A 591 -13.39 4.11 -19.24
N THR A 592 -12.99 5.32 -18.87
CA THR A 592 -11.59 5.58 -18.51
C THR A 592 -11.27 5.17 -17.10
N ASN A 593 -10.08 4.63 -16.90
CA ASN A 593 -9.54 4.28 -15.60
C ASN A 593 -8.22 5.03 -15.31
N VAL A 594 -8.14 6.28 -15.78
CA VAL A 594 -6.96 7.15 -15.64
C VAL A 594 -7.34 8.40 -14.85
N SER A 595 -6.49 8.79 -13.90
CA SER A 595 -6.68 9.99 -13.09
C SER A 595 -6.32 11.26 -13.86
N TYR A 596 -6.87 12.40 -13.42
CA TYR A 596 -6.55 13.71 -13.99
C TYR A 596 -5.04 14.03 -13.94
N SER A 597 -4.35 13.65 -12.85
CA SER A 597 -2.90 13.88 -12.72
C SER A 597 -2.11 13.23 -13.87
N VAL A 598 -2.43 11.98 -14.21
CA VAL A 598 -1.77 11.26 -15.31
C VAL A 598 -2.11 11.89 -16.66
N VAL A 599 -3.38 12.20 -16.93
CA VAL A 599 -3.79 12.82 -18.20
C VAL A 599 -3.19 14.22 -18.35
N SER A 600 -3.04 15.00 -17.27
CA SER A 600 -2.40 16.32 -17.29
C SER A 600 -0.91 16.25 -17.69
N VAL A 601 -0.19 15.20 -17.26
CA VAL A 601 1.21 14.98 -17.63
C VAL A 601 1.30 14.60 -19.11
N LEU A 602 0.42 13.70 -19.57
CA LEU A 602 0.33 13.30 -20.98
C LEU A 602 -0.03 14.48 -21.89
N ALA A 603 -0.99 15.32 -21.49
CA ALA A 603 -1.40 16.50 -22.23
C ALA A 603 -0.28 17.54 -22.32
N ARG A 604 0.43 17.82 -21.21
CA ARG A 604 1.62 18.70 -21.20
C ARG A 604 2.71 18.21 -22.15
N ARG A 605 2.95 16.90 -22.21
CA ARG A 605 3.94 16.30 -23.13
C ARG A 605 3.62 16.56 -24.60
N VAL A 606 2.34 16.52 -24.96
CA VAL A 606 1.86 16.77 -26.33
C VAL A 606 1.52 18.25 -26.57
N LYS A 607 1.82 19.13 -25.60
CA LYS A 607 1.49 20.57 -25.62
C LYS A 607 -0.01 20.82 -25.86
N PHE A 608 -0.86 19.95 -25.32
CA PHE A 608 -2.32 20.05 -25.42
C PHE A 608 -2.90 20.70 -24.15
N GLY A 609 -3.69 21.78 -24.33
CA GLY A 609 -4.31 22.52 -23.22
C GLY A 609 -5.54 21.83 -22.64
N LEU A 610 -5.36 20.74 -21.89
CA LEU A 610 -6.44 19.90 -21.37
C LEU A 610 -7.59 20.66 -20.68
N ASP A 611 -7.29 21.63 -19.83
CA ASP A 611 -8.30 22.35 -19.02
C ASP A 611 -9.30 23.16 -19.85
N GLU A 612 -8.92 23.57 -21.06
CA GLU A 612 -9.81 24.33 -21.95
C GLU A 612 -10.95 23.46 -22.51
N TRP A 613 -10.70 22.16 -22.62
CA TRP A 613 -11.60 21.19 -23.25
C TRP A 613 -12.58 20.56 -22.27
N LEU A 614 -12.46 20.91 -20.99
CA LEU A 614 -13.18 20.25 -19.92
C LEU A 614 -14.24 21.14 -19.33
N TRP A 615 -15.43 20.58 -19.25
CA TRP A 615 -16.57 21.30 -18.73
C TRP A 615 -16.44 21.51 -17.22
N ASP A 616 -16.41 22.77 -16.80
CA ASP A 616 -16.50 23.19 -15.40
C ASP A 616 -15.35 22.68 -14.50
N TRP A 617 -14.19 22.34 -15.08
CA TRP A 617 -12.97 22.04 -14.31
C TRP A 617 -12.26 23.32 -13.82
N GLY A 618 -12.39 24.44 -14.55
CA GLY A 618 -11.69 25.70 -14.31
C GLY A 618 -12.43 26.77 -13.50
N ALA A 619 -13.54 26.45 -12.82
CA ALA A 619 -14.23 27.41 -11.94
C ALA A 619 -13.62 27.48 -10.53
N ALA A 620 -12.68 26.61 -10.20
CA ALA A 620 -11.74 26.82 -9.09
C ALA A 620 -10.46 27.37 -9.70
N GLY A 621 -10.17 28.65 -9.41
CA GLY A 621 -8.93 29.28 -9.86
C GLY A 621 -7.69 28.51 -9.42
N ALA A 622 -6.59 28.79 -10.11
CA ALA A 622 -5.25 28.53 -9.61
C ALA A 622 -5.19 28.85 -8.09
N GLY A 623 -5.08 27.83 -7.25
CA GLY A 623 -5.14 27.96 -5.79
C GLY A 623 -6.09 27.01 -5.05
N GLY A 624 -6.59 25.94 -5.70
CA GLY A 624 -7.50 24.97 -5.09
C GLY A 624 -7.10 23.51 -5.27
N LEU A 625 -5.82 23.19 -5.07
CA LEU A 625 -5.31 21.87 -4.69
C LEU A 625 -4.09 22.08 -3.79
#